data_AF-A0A8S1YA87-F1
#
_entry.id   AF-A0A8S1YA87-F1
#
_cell.length_a   1.000
_cell.length_b   1.000
_cell.length_c   1.000
_cell.angle_alpha   90.00
_cell.angle_beta   90.00
_cell.angle_gamma   90.00
#
_symmetry.space_group_name_H-M   'P 1'
#
loop_
_entity.id
_entity.type
_entity.pdbx_description
1 polymer ?
#
loop_
_entity_poly.entity_id
_entity_poly.type
_entity_poly.pdbx_seq_one_letter_code
_entity_poly.pdbx_strand_id
1 'polypeptide(L)'
;MMNKPQNNQQSRDAYYQQQQQIYPTQKQQEEQAIIQYYIYQDFQNIMNLLFSFKQIKEYFADEPNHKAITLSYKKLIIQLNISNSIHFDLERTYQNEFAFIQDAKGKVKTMLEKLDYVIGKEHQNLIQNYRVNSLSQSVKINQLPLQQTQDFTFNENLLNQLIPQVEQIDQQIQSVKQAKYYNVPNENDIRQRADYFQALTLDRLQKSYPKNTKHFQHDSRGPQTMQQNGGNQFQNYQDIAKNPNR
;
A
#
# COMPACT_ATOMS: atom_id res chain seq x y z
N MET A 1 -46.12 -34.72 45.73
CA MET A 1 -44.89 -35.27 45.14
C MET A 1 -44.18 -34.17 44.39
N MET A 2 -42.89 -33.98 44.69
CA MET A 2 -42.02 -32.90 44.21
C MET A 2 -41.78 -32.96 42.70
N ASN A 3 -41.97 -31.84 42.01
CA ASN A 3 -41.37 -31.58 40.69
C ASN A 3 -39.86 -31.45 40.87
N LYS A 4 -39.09 -32.38 40.30
CA LYS A 4 -37.63 -32.27 40.21
C LYS A 4 -37.25 -31.27 39.11
N PRO A 5 -36.44 -30.24 39.39
CA PRO A 5 -35.84 -29.40 38.37
C PRO A 5 -34.56 -30.09 37.87
N GLN A 6 -34.57 -30.65 36.66
CA GLN A 6 -33.44 -31.44 36.14
C GLN A 6 -32.88 -30.98 34.78
N ASN A 7 -33.06 -29.70 34.39
CA ASN A 7 -32.68 -29.25 33.04
C ASN A 7 -31.70 -28.06 32.93
N ASN A 8 -31.10 -27.61 34.04
CA ASN A 8 -30.23 -26.41 34.03
C ASN A 8 -28.71 -26.67 33.88
N GLN A 9 -28.23 -27.90 34.06
CA GLN A 9 -26.78 -28.21 33.93
C GLN A 9 -26.38 -28.53 32.48
N GLN A 10 -27.13 -29.35 31.76
CA GLN A 10 -26.86 -29.67 30.35
C GLN A 10 -26.90 -28.43 29.43
N SER A 11 -27.80 -27.49 29.73
CA SER A 11 -27.90 -26.21 29.01
C SER A 11 -26.70 -25.29 29.25
N ARG A 12 -26.04 -25.38 30.41
CA ARG A 12 -24.81 -24.62 30.70
C ARG A 12 -23.60 -25.22 29.99
N ASP A 13 -23.46 -26.54 30.00
CA ASP A 13 -22.32 -27.22 29.36
C ASP A 13 -22.34 -27.05 27.84
N ALA A 14 -23.53 -27.10 27.20
CA ALA A 14 -23.69 -26.79 25.79
C ALA A 14 -23.35 -25.33 25.45
N TYR A 15 -23.72 -24.38 26.32
CA TYR A 15 -23.39 -22.96 26.17
C TYR A 15 -21.87 -22.70 26.29
N TYR A 16 -21.18 -23.34 27.24
CA TYR A 16 -19.72 -23.24 27.38
C TYR A 16 -18.97 -23.92 26.22
N GLN A 17 -19.44 -25.07 25.70
CA GLN A 17 -18.86 -25.69 24.51
C GLN A 17 -19.05 -24.85 23.25
N GLN A 18 -20.22 -24.21 23.09
CA GLN A 18 -20.49 -23.32 21.97
C GLN A 18 -19.63 -22.04 22.04
N GLN A 19 -19.45 -21.46 23.24
CA GLN A 19 -18.53 -20.33 23.43
C GLN A 19 -17.07 -20.69 23.15
N GLN A 20 -16.62 -21.89 23.51
CA GLN A 20 -15.25 -22.36 23.24
C GLN A 20 -14.97 -22.58 21.75
N GLN A 21 -15.99 -22.83 20.91
CA GLN A 21 -15.81 -22.93 19.46
C GLN A 21 -15.91 -21.57 18.73
N ILE A 22 -16.72 -20.63 19.22
CA ILE A 22 -16.92 -19.33 18.54
C ILE A 22 -15.67 -18.43 18.65
N TYR A 23 -14.98 -18.45 19.80
CA TYR A 23 -13.81 -17.60 20.05
C TYR A 23 -12.61 -17.84 19.10
N PRO A 24 -12.17 -19.09 18.85
CA PRO A 24 -11.07 -19.35 17.92
C PRO A 24 -11.42 -18.96 16.48
N THR A 25 -12.68 -19.13 16.05
CA THR A 25 -13.12 -18.75 14.70
C THR A 25 -13.12 -17.23 14.49
N GLN A 26 -13.54 -16.44 15.47
CA GLN A 26 -13.52 -14.97 15.34
C GLN A 26 -12.10 -14.40 15.30
N LYS A 27 -11.19 -14.96 16.10
CA LYS A 27 -9.78 -14.56 16.08
C LYS A 27 -9.14 -14.90 14.73
N GLN A 28 -9.40 -16.10 14.20
CA GLN A 28 -8.90 -16.50 12.90
C GLN A 28 -9.39 -15.59 11.77
N GLN A 29 -10.67 -15.23 11.76
CA GLN A 29 -11.23 -14.29 10.77
C GLN A 29 -10.56 -12.91 10.83
N GLU A 30 -10.31 -12.41 12.05
CA GLU A 30 -9.57 -11.15 12.24
C GLU A 30 -8.15 -11.24 11.67
N GLU A 31 -7.41 -12.30 12.01
CA GLU A 31 -6.04 -12.52 11.53
C GLU A 31 -6.00 -12.60 9.99
N GLN A 32 -6.91 -13.36 9.38
CA GLN A 32 -7.03 -13.48 7.93
C GLN A 32 -7.35 -12.15 7.25
N ALA A 33 -8.25 -11.35 7.82
CA ALA A 33 -8.57 -10.02 7.29
C ALA A 33 -7.37 -9.07 7.32
N ILE A 34 -6.59 -9.08 8.42
CA ILE A 34 -5.36 -8.29 8.54
C ILE A 34 -4.30 -8.74 7.52
N ILE A 35 -4.11 -10.05 7.37
CA ILE A 35 -3.16 -10.62 6.39
C ILE A 35 -3.52 -10.16 4.98
N GLN A 36 -4.79 -10.27 4.60
CA GLN A 36 -5.26 -9.79 3.29
C GLN A 36 -5.00 -8.30 3.14
N TYR A 37 -5.42 -7.48 4.12
CA TYR A 37 -5.22 -6.03 4.07
C TYR A 37 -3.76 -5.67 3.77
N TYR A 38 -2.79 -6.21 4.52
CA TYR A 38 -1.38 -5.88 4.31
C TYR A 38 -0.86 -6.35 2.95
N ILE A 39 -1.21 -7.56 2.51
CA ILE A 39 -0.75 -8.11 1.23
C ILE A 39 -1.30 -7.28 0.05
N TYR A 40 -2.59 -6.95 0.05
CA TYR A 40 -3.21 -6.22 -1.06
C TYR A 40 -2.90 -4.72 -1.02
N GLN A 41 -2.77 -4.12 0.17
CA GLN A 41 -2.38 -2.70 0.29
C GLN A 41 -0.92 -2.49 -0.14
N ASP A 42 -0.02 -3.40 0.22
CA ASP A 42 1.36 -3.41 -0.25
C ASP A 42 1.43 -3.53 -1.78
N PHE A 43 0.67 -4.47 -2.36
CA PHE A 43 0.57 -4.61 -3.81
C PHE A 43 0.06 -3.33 -4.49
N GLN A 44 -1.01 -2.71 -3.97
CA GLN A 44 -1.52 -1.45 -4.49
C GLN A 44 -0.47 -0.33 -4.44
N ASN A 45 0.30 -0.23 -3.34
CA ASN A 45 1.35 0.78 -3.20
C ASN A 45 2.45 0.62 -4.24
N ILE A 46 2.89 -0.62 -4.50
CA ILE A 46 3.85 -0.94 -5.57
C ILE A 46 3.29 -0.52 -6.93
N MET A 47 2.04 -0.87 -7.24
CA MET A 47 1.40 -0.53 -8.51
C MET A 47 1.30 0.97 -8.72
N ASN A 48 0.88 1.73 -7.69
CA ASN A 48 0.80 3.18 -7.75
C ASN A 48 2.16 3.82 -8.04
N LEU A 49 3.23 3.34 -7.39
CA LEU A 49 4.58 3.87 -7.59
C LEU A 49 5.13 3.52 -8.97
N LEU A 50 4.86 2.33 -9.51
CA LEU A 50 5.29 1.93 -10.85
C LEU A 50 4.64 2.80 -11.93
N PHE A 51 3.33 3.04 -11.84
CA PHE A 51 2.61 3.91 -12.77
C PHE A 51 3.07 5.37 -12.65
N SER A 52 3.29 5.85 -11.43
CA SER A 52 3.84 7.19 -11.19
C SER A 52 5.25 7.33 -11.78
N PHE A 53 6.09 6.31 -11.62
CA PHE A 53 7.45 6.32 -12.16
C PHE A 53 7.47 6.33 -13.69
N LYS A 54 6.63 5.50 -14.32
CA LYS A 54 6.40 5.53 -15.78
C LYS A 54 6.05 6.95 -16.25
N GLN A 55 5.10 7.60 -15.58
CA GLN A 55 4.70 8.96 -15.93
C GLN A 55 5.82 9.99 -15.80
N ILE A 56 6.66 9.87 -14.76
CA ILE A 56 7.81 10.76 -14.54
C ILE A 56 8.84 10.56 -15.66
N LYS A 57 9.12 9.32 -16.06
CA LYS A 57 10.03 9.02 -17.17
C LYS A 57 9.52 9.59 -18.49
N GLU A 58 8.24 9.40 -18.80
CA GLU A 58 7.61 9.98 -20.00
C GLU A 58 7.64 11.51 -19.98
N TYR A 59 7.44 12.12 -18.80
CA TYR A 59 7.51 13.57 -18.67
C TYR A 59 8.93 14.11 -18.91
N PHE A 60 9.97 13.43 -18.45
CA PHE A 60 11.37 13.86 -18.63
C PHE A 60 12.09 13.01 -19.69
N ALA A 61 11.40 12.61 -20.76
CA ALA A 61 11.98 11.74 -21.79
C ALA A 61 13.26 12.33 -22.42
N ASP A 62 13.33 13.65 -22.57
CA ASP A 62 14.49 14.37 -23.12
C ASP A 62 15.60 14.61 -22.07
N GLU A 63 15.32 14.36 -20.79
CA GLU A 63 16.22 14.58 -19.66
C GLU A 63 16.33 13.31 -18.78
N PRO A 64 16.93 12.21 -19.29
CA PRO A 64 16.93 10.91 -18.60
C PRO A 64 17.63 10.92 -17.24
N ASN A 65 18.49 11.92 -16.98
CA ASN A 65 19.19 12.10 -15.71
C ASN A 65 18.48 13.10 -14.77
N HIS A 66 17.25 13.51 -15.08
CA HIS A 66 16.51 14.49 -14.28
C HIS A 66 16.32 13.98 -12.83
N LYS A 67 16.51 14.87 -11.85
CA LYS A 67 16.47 14.53 -10.42
C LYS A 67 15.16 13.83 -10.00
N ALA A 68 14.03 14.18 -10.63
CA ALA A 68 12.74 13.56 -10.35
C ALA A 68 12.70 12.06 -10.72
N ILE A 69 13.38 11.65 -11.80
CA ILE A 69 13.53 10.23 -12.19
C ILE A 69 14.34 9.50 -11.12
N THR A 70 15.48 10.06 -10.72
CA THR A 70 16.34 9.46 -9.68
C THR A 70 15.61 9.32 -8.35
N LEU A 71 14.87 10.36 -7.91
CA LEU A 71 14.12 10.32 -6.66
C LEU A 71 12.97 9.32 -6.68
N SER A 72 12.23 9.23 -7.79
CA SER A 72 11.13 8.27 -7.92
C SER A 72 11.61 6.82 -7.98
N TYR A 73 12.75 6.56 -8.64
CA TYR A 73 13.40 5.25 -8.58
C TYR A 73 13.81 4.89 -7.15
N LYS A 74 14.42 5.82 -6.39
CA LYS A 74 14.76 5.58 -4.98
C LYS A 74 13.52 5.27 -4.13
N LYS A 75 12.40 5.95 -4.36
CA LYS A 75 11.12 5.65 -3.67
C LYS A 75 10.64 4.22 -3.94
N LEU A 76 10.77 3.73 -5.18
CA LEU A 76 10.45 2.34 -5.52
C LEU A 76 11.34 1.35 -4.77
N ILE A 77 12.66 1.61 -4.68
CA ILE A 77 13.57 0.75 -3.91
C ILE A 77 13.20 0.73 -2.42
N ILE A 78 12.87 1.89 -1.84
CA ILE A 78 12.38 1.97 -0.45
C ILE A 78 11.11 1.15 -0.29
N GLN A 79 10.14 1.29 -1.19
CA GLN A 79 8.90 0.51 -1.11
C GLN A 79 9.18 -0.99 -1.21
N LEU A 80 10.06 -1.45 -2.10
CA LEU A 80 10.41 -2.86 -2.22
C LEU A 80 11.05 -3.41 -0.93
N ASN A 81 11.86 -2.62 -0.24
CA ASN A 81 12.40 -2.98 1.07
C ASN A 81 11.28 -3.07 2.13
N ILE A 82 10.36 -2.09 2.15
CA ILE A 82 9.19 -2.10 3.04
C ILE A 82 8.33 -3.34 2.77
N SER A 83 8.06 -3.64 1.50
CA SER A 83 7.33 -4.83 1.08
C SER A 83 8.00 -6.10 1.61
N ASN A 84 9.31 -6.26 1.43
CA ASN A 84 10.04 -7.40 1.97
C ASN A 84 9.86 -7.54 3.50
N SER A 85 9.96 -6.44 4.25
CA SER A 85 9.73 -6.44 5.70
C SER A 85 8.29 -6.81 6.08
N ILE A 86 7.28 -6.24 5.42
CA ILE A 86 5.87 -6.57 5.66
C ILE A 86 5.64 -8.07 5.48
N HIS A 87 6.07 -8.63 4.35
CA HIS A 87 5.81 -10.04 4.05
C HIS A 87 6.62 -10.99 4.94
N PHE A 88 7.81 -10.60 5.38
CA PHE A 88 8.58 -11.34 6.38
C PHE A 88 7.87 -11.34 7.74
N ASP A 89 7.41 -10.17 8.21
CA ASP A 89 6.76 -10.03 9.50
C ASP A 89 5.41 -10.76 9.54
N LEU A 90 4.65 -10.77 8.43
CA LEU A 90 3.43 -11.56 8.30
C LEU A 90 3.71 -13.06 8.50
N GLU A 91 4.72 -13.61 7.80
CA GLU A 91 5.10 -15.03 7.94
C GLU A 91 5.53 -15.37 9.36
N ARG A 92 6.27 -14.47 10.02
CA ARG A 92 6.75 -14.67 11.39
C ARG A 92 5.64 -14.55 12.43
N THR A 93 4.69 -13.63 12.24
CA THR A 93 3.64 -13.30 13.20
C THR A 93 2.49 -14.30 13.14
N TYR A 94 2.07 -14.69 11.93
CA TYR A 94 0.90 -15.54 11.69
C TYR A 94 1.30 -16.95 11.23
N GLN A 95 2.17 -17.62 11.98
CA GLN A 95 2.71 -18.94 11.62
C GLN A 95 1.62 -19.99 11.39
N ASN A 96 0.51 -19.91 12.14
CA ASN A 96 -0.62 -20.83 12.00
C ASN A 96 -1.44 -20.58 10.73
N GLU A 97 -1.33 -19.39 10.12
CA GLU A 97 -2.04 -19.00 8.90
C GLU A 97 -1.12 -19.01 7.66
N PHE A 98 0.02 -19.71 7.73
CA PHE A 98 1.00 -19.73 6.64
C PHE A 98 0.39 -20.14 5.29
N ALA A 99 -0.46 -21.18 5.27
CA ALA A 99 -1.13 -21.61 4.04
C ALA A 99 -2.03 -20.50 3.45
N PHE A 100 -2.71 -19.74 4.30
CA PHE A 100 -3.56 -18.62 3.90
C PHE A 100 -2.73 -17.44 3.36
N ILE A 101 -1.59 -17.14 3.99
CA ILE A 101 -0.63 -16.16 3.47
C ILE A 101 -0.19 -16.55 2.04
N GLN A 102 0.16 -17.82 1.82
CA GLN A 102 0.59 -18.29 0.51
C GLN A 102 -0.51 -18.22 -0.55
N ASP A 103 -1.75 -18.52 -0.20
CA ASP A 103 -2.90 -18.33 -1.08
C ASP A 103 -3.08 -16.86 -1.47
N ALA A 104 -3.05 -15.94 -0.50
CA ALA A 104 -3.16 -14.51 -0.77
C ALA A 104 -2.01 -13.99 -1.65
N LYS A 105 -0.76 -14.40 -1.37
CA LYS A 105 0.40 -14.10 -2.24
C LYS A 105 0.23 -14.67 -3.65
N GLY A 106 -0.31 -15.88 -3.76
CA GLY A 106 -0.62 -16.52 -5.05
C GLY A 106 -1.60 -15.70 -5.88
N LYS A 107 -2.68 -15.21 -5.25
CA LYS A 107 -3.64 -14.31 -5.90
C LYS A 107 -2.97 -13.04 -6.40
N VAL A 108 -2.15 -12.39 -5.58
CA VAL A 108 -1.39 -11.19 -6.00
C VAL A 108 -0.47 -11.50 -7.18
N LYS A 109 0.21 -12.65 -7.22
CA LYS A 109 1.02 -13.05 -8.40
C LYS A 109 0.18 -13.12 -9.66
N THR A 110 -1.00 -13.73 -9.60
CA THR A 110 -1.92 -13.82 -10.74
C THR A 110 -2.39 -12.42 -11.18
N MET A 111 -2.72 -11.53 -10.24
CA MET A 111 -3.08 -10.15 -10.57
C MET A 111 -1.92 -9.41 -11.23
N LEU A 112 -0.71 -9.57 -10.70
CA LEU A 112 0.51 -8.94 -11.22
C LEU A 112 0.83 -9.42 -12.64
N GLU A 113 0.66 -10.71 -12.95
CA GLU A 113 0.82 -11.25 -14.31
C GLU A 113 -0.15 -10.61 -15.31
N LYS A 114 -1.41 -10.41 -14.90
CA LYS A 114 -2.39 -9.71 -15.72
C LYS A 114 -2.09 -8.22 -15.90
N LEU A 115 -1.32 -7.60 -15.01
CA LEU A 115 -0.98 -6.18 -15.11
C LEU A 115 0.40 -5.93 -15.75
N ASP A 116 1.21 -6.98 -15.88
CA ASP A 116 2.60 -6.90 -16.34
C ASP A 116 2.73 -6.28 -17.74
N TYR A 117 1.76 -6.56 -18.63
CA TYR A 117 1.74 -5.98 -19.97
C TYR A 117 1.52 -4.45 -19.98
N VAL A 118 0.84 -3.90 -18.96
CA VAL A 118 0.51 -2.46 -18.85
C VAL A 118 1.70 -1.66 -18.32
N ILE A 119 2.44 -2.26 -17.38
CA ILE A 119 3.57 -1.61 -16.70
C ILE A 119 4.76 -1.44 -17.67
N GLY A 120 4.96 -2.41 -18.58
CA GLY A 120 5.97 -2.34 -19.63
C GLY A 120 7.32 -2.95 -19.25
N LYS A 121 8.11 -3.31 -20.27
CA LYS A 121 9.35 -4.09 -20.11
C LYS A 121 10.43 -3.39 -19.28
N GLU A 122 10.43 -2.06 -19.26
CA GLU A 122 11.45 -1.26 -18.58
C GLU A 122 11.42 -1.35 -17.05
N HIS A 123 10.31 -1.83 -16.47
CA HIS A 123 10.17 -1.98 -15.02
C HIS A 123 10.24 -3.45 -14.55
N GLN A 124 10.56 -4.38 -15.46
CA GLN A 124 10.60 -5.81 -15.19
C GLN A 124 11.53 -6.19 -14.03
N ASN A 125 12.67 -5.51 -13.90
CA ASN A 125 13.58 -5.77 -12.77
C ASN A 125 12.92 -5.42 -11.41
N LEU A 126 12.18 -4.32 -11.33
CA LEU A 126 11.48 -3.93 -10.10
C LEU A 126 10.36 -4.91 -9.76
N ILE A 127 9.59 -5.31 -10.77
CA ILE A 127 8.54 -6.33 -10.64
C ILE A 127 9.13 -7.66 -10.19
N GLN A 128 10.26 -8.07 -10.78
CA GLN A 128 10.93 -9.30 -10.42
C GLN A 128 11.46 -9.26 -8.98
N ASN A 129 12.03 -8.14 -8.54
CA ASN A 129 12.44 -7.97 -7.15
C ASN A 129 11.25 -8.11 -6.19
N TYR A 130 10.09 -7.55 -6.52
CA TYR A 130 8.88 -7.73 -5.72
C TYR A 130 8.43 -9.20 -5.67
N ARG A 131 8.37 -9.88 -6.83
CA ARG A 131 8.00 -11.30 -6.92
C ARG A 131 8.90 -12.19 -6.06
N VAL A 132 10.22 -11.98 -6.13
CA VAL A 132 11.21 -12.82 -5.45
C VAL A 132 11.32 -12.50 -3.97
N ASN A 133 11.33 -11.22 -3.59
CA ASN A 133 11.61 -10.81 -2.22
C ASN A 133 10.36 -10.66 -1.35
N SER A 134 9.18 -10.50 -1.93
CA SER A 134 7.94 -10.28 -1.15
C SER A 134 6.93 -11.41 -1.34
N LEU A 135 6.76 -11.89 -2.58
CA LEU A 135 5.75 -12.89 -2.91
C LEU A 135 6.28 -14.33 -2.95
N SER A 136 7.55 -14.58 -2.62
CA SER A 136 8.10 -15.93 -2.59
C SER A 136 7.48 -16.80 -1.48
N GLN A 137 7.69 -18.11 -1.58
CA GLN A 137 7.14 -19.08 -0.62
C GLN A 137 7.70 -18.88 0.79
N SER A 138 8.95 -18.45 0.90
CA SER A 138 9.55 -18.06 2.16
C SER A 138 10.32 -16.79 1.94
N VAL A 139 10.00 -15.78 2.73
CA VAL A 139 10.64 -14.47 2.64
C VAL A 139 11.85 -14.45 3.56
N LYS A 140 13.00 -14.03 3.00
CA LYS A 140 14.19 -13.67 3.78
C LYS A 140 14.31 -12.16 3.79
N ILE A 141 14.75 -11.59 4.91
CA ILE A 141 15.05 -10.15 4.96
C ILE A 141 16.21 -9.88 3.99
N ASN A 142 15.90 -9.14 2.93
CA ASN A 142 16.84 -8.69 1.92
C ASN A 142 16.67 -7.17 1.78
N GLN A 143 17.74 -6.40 1.98
CA GLN A 143 17.72 -4.96 1.77
C GLN A 143 18.36 -4.62 0.43
N LEU A 144 17.57 -4.06 -0.48
CA LEU A 144 18.08 -3.47 -1.70
C LEU A 144 18.87 -2.19 -1.34
N PRO A 145 20.06 -1.99 -1.92
CA PRO A 145 20.92 -0.87 -1.58
C PRO A 145 20.28 0.45 -2.00
N LEU A 146 20.26 1.40 -1.06
CA LEU A 146 19.92 2.79 -1.35
C LEU A 146 21.21 3.56 -1.63
N GLN A 147 21.29 4.20 -2.80
CA GLN A 147 22.37 5.14 -3.08
C GLN A 147 22.26 6.34 -2.12
N GLN A 148 23.35 6.63 -1.39
CA GLN A 148 23.42 7.78 -0.50
C GLN A 148 23.00 9.06 -1.23
N THR A 149 22.22 9.89 -0.55
CA THR A 149 21.92 11.26 -0.95
C THR A 149 22.84 12.19 -0.17
N GLN A 150 23.53 13.12 -0.86
CA GLN A 150 24.25 14.19 -0.19
C GLN A 150 23.27 15.17 0.48
N ASP A 151 23.70 15.69 1.64
CA ASP A 151 23.10 16.72 2.50
C ASP A 151 21.58 16.63 2.74
N PHE A 152 21.22 16.08 3.90
CA PHE A 152 19.86 16.09 4.41
C PHE A 152 19.68 17.25 5.41
N THR A 153 18.71 18.12 5.15
CA THR A 153 18.15 19.03 6.14
C THR A 153 16.80 18.48 6.59
N PHE A 154 16.62 18.31 7.90
CA PHE A 154 15.35 17.86 8.46
C PHE A 154 14.25 18.86 8.09
N ASN A 155 13.18 18.35 7.46
CA ASN A 155 12.04 19.14 7.06
C ASN A 155 10.89 18.89 8.04
N GLU A 156 10.76 19.75 9.04
CA GLU A 156 9.71 19.66 10.06
C GLU A 156 8.29 19.74 9.45
N ASN A 157 8.12 20.50 8.36
CA ASN A 157 6.85 20.56 7.65
C ASN A 157 6.48 19.22 7.00
N LEU A 158 7.46 18.43 6.58
CA LEU A 158 7.21 17.06 6.10
C LEU A 158 6.75 16.17 7.25
N LEU A 159 7.35 16.28 8.44
CA LEU A 159 6.92 15.50 9.61
C LEU A 159 5.45 15.80 9.98
N ASN A 160 5.07 17.08 9.98
CA ASN A 160 3.70 17.50 10.27
C ASN A 160 2.68 17.01 9.22
N GLN A 161 3.12 16.72 7.99
CA GLN A 161 2.29 16.09 6.95
C GLN A 161 2.21 14.57 7.08
N LEU A 162 3.21 13.93 7.70
CA LEU A 162 3.29 12.48 7.85
C LEU A 162 2.49 11.98 9.06
N ILE A 163 2.48 12.71 10.18
CA ILE A 163 1.79 12.27 11.42
C ILE A 163 0.31 11.92 11.16
N PRO A 164 -0.50 12.77 10.49
CA PRO A 164 -1.91 12.43 10.22
C PRO A 164 -2.09 11.20 9.32
N GLN A 165 -1.10 10.88 8.47
CA GLN A 165 -1.16 9.70 7.61
C GLN A 165 -0.95 8.41 8.40
N VAL A 166 -0.09 8.45 9.43
CA VAL A 166 0.10 7.33 10.35
C VAL A 166 -1.19 7.03 11.11
N GLU A 167 -1.83 8.07 11.65
CA GLU A 167 -3.11 7.94 12.36
C GLU A 167 -4.21 7.35 11.46
N GLN A 168 -4.25 7.74 10.18
CA GLN A 168 -5.20 7.17 9.22
C GLN A 168 -4.95 5.69 8.94
N ILE A 169 -3.70 5.27 8.83
CA ILE A 169 -3.35 3.85 8.66
C ILE A 169 -3.77 3.04 9.89
N ASP A 170 -3.54 3.57 11.10
CA ASP A 170 -3.96 2.93 12.34
C ASP A 170 -5.49 2.77 12.39
N GLN A 171 -6.24 3.82 12.03
CA GLN A 171 -7.70 3.75 11.95
C GLN A 171 -8.18 2.70 10.95
N GLN A 172 -7.54 2.60 9.77
CA GLN A 172 -7.87 1.58 8.79
C GLN A 172 -7.63 0.17 9.33
N ILE A 173 -6.49 -0.07 9.98
CA ILE A 173 -6.18 -1.35 10.61
C ILE A 173 -7.23 -1.70 11.68
N GLN A 174 -7.59 -0.74 12.54
CA GLN A 174 -8.62 -0.97 13.56
C GLN A 174 -9.99 -1.29 12.93
N SER A 175 -10.34 -0.63 11.82
CA SER A 175 -11.59 -0.92 11.11
C SER A 175 -11.62 -2.34 10.55
N VAL A 176 -10.51 -2.81 9.96
CA VAL A 176 -10.39 -4.18 9.45
C VAL A 176 -10.49 -5.20 10.58
N LYS A 177 -9.84 -4.92 11.72
CA LYS A 177 -9.91 -5.75 12.93
C LYS A 177 -11.35 -5.89 13.44
N GLN A 178 -12.05 -4.77 13.56
CA GLN A 178 -13.43 -4.74 14.04
C GLN A 178 -14.40 -5.43 13.07
N ALA A 179 -14.20 -5.22 11.76
CA ALA A 179 -15.02 -5.82 10.72
C ALA A 179 -14.78 -7.34 10.60
N LYS A 180 -13.56 -7.82 10.91
CA LYS A 180 -13.13 -9.22 10.75
C LYS A 180 -13.24 -9.74 9.31
N TYR A 181 -13.30 -8.83 8.35
CA TYR A 181 -13.20 -9.11 6.93
C TYR A 181 -12.53 -7.95 6.21
N TYR A 182 -11.88 -8.25 5.10
CA TYR A 182 -11.33 -7.24 4.19
C TYR A 182 -11.85 -7.50 2.79
N ASN A 183 -12.34 -6.44 2.12
CA ASN A 183 -12.78 -6.58 0.74
C ASN A 183 -11.56 -6.57 -0.19
N VAL A 184 -11.18 -7.75 -0.66
CA VAL A 184 -10.04 -7.93 -1.56
C VAL A 184 -10.35 -7.23 -2.90
N PRO A 185 -9.52 -6.24 -3.32
CA PRO A 185 -9.70 -5.58 -4.61
C PRO A 185 -9.45 -6.55 -5.76
N ASN A 186 -10.20 -6.43 -6.84
CA ASN A 186 -9.92 -7.16 -8.08
C ASN A 186 -8.83 -6.43 -8.92
N GLU A 187 -8.39 -7.04 -10.02
CA GLU A 187 -7.34 -6.46 -10.86
C GLU A 187 -7.71 -5.10 -11.46
N ASN A 188 -8.98 -4.90 -11.80
CA ASN A 188 -9.46 -3.64 -12.35
C ASN A 188 -9.47 -2.55 -11.28
N ASP A 189 -9.84 -2.86 -10.03
CA ASP A 189 -9.79 -1.91 -8.92
C ASP A 189 -8.36 -1.45 -8.66
N ILE A 190 -7.40 -2.40 -8.65
CA ILE A 190 -5.97 -2.10 -8.49
C ILE A 190 -5.49 -1.18 -9.61
N ARG A 191 -5.86 -1.51 -10.86
CA ARG A 191 -5.47 -0.73 -12.03
C ARG A 191 -6.07 0.67 -12.03
N GLN A 192 -7.37 0.80 -11.77
CA GLN A 192 -8.04 2.11 -11.73
C GLN A 192 -7.40 3.05 -10.71
N ARG A 193 -7.03 2.52 -9.54
CA ARG A 193 -6.28 3.28 -8.53
C ARG A 193 -4.90 3.67 -9.03
N ALA A 194 -4.18 2.78 -9.70
CA ALA A 194 -2.86 3.09 -10.28
C ALA A 194 -2.95 4.15 -11.39
N ASP A 195 -3.93 4.06 -12.28
CA ASP A 195 -4.22 5.05 -13.34
C ASP A 195 -4.56 6.42 -12.72
N TYR A 196 -5.34 6.46 -11.63
CA TYR A 196 -5.60 7.69 -10.89
C TYR A 196 -4.32 8.31 -10.32
N PHE A 197 -3.45 7.51 -9.70
CA PHE A 197 -2.17 7.99 -9.18
C PHE A 197 -1.24 8.49 -10.30
N GLN A 198 -1.29 7.87 -11.47
CA GLN A 198 -0.59 8.32 -12.66
C GLN A 198 -1.04 9.73 -13.06
N ALA A 199 -2.35 9.95 -13.17
CA ALA A 199 -2.92 11.25 -13.53
C ALA A 199 -2.58 12.33 -12.49
N LEU A 200 -2.67 12.00 -11.20
CA LEU A 200 -2.26 12.90 -10.11
C LEU A 200 -0.77 13.26 -10.18
N THR A 201 0.08 12.30 -10.57
CA THR A 201 1.51 12.52 -10.75
C THR A 201 1.76 13.50 -11.88
N LEU A 202 1.08 13.35 -13.01
CA LEU A 202 1.18 14.27 -14.15
C LEU A 202 0.77 15.71 -13.75
N ASP A 203 -0.36 15.88 -13.06
CA ASP A 203 -0.81 17.19 -12.57
C ASP A 203 0.26 17.86 -11.68
N ARG A 204 0.85 17.11 -10.75
CA ARG A 204 1.92 17.61 -9.88
C ARG A 204 3.18 17.98 -10.66
N LEU A 205 3.57 17.16 -11.64
CA LEU A 205 4.72 17.45 -12.49
C LEU A 205 4.50 18.73 -13.30
N GLN A 206 3.32 18.93 -13.87
CA GLN A 206 3.00 20.14 -14.63
C GLN A 206 3.04 21.40 -13.77
N LYS A 207 2.60 21.31 -12.51
CA LYS A 207 2.67 22.42 -11.54
C LYS A 207 4.10 22.71 -11.08
N SER A 208 4.91 21.69 -10.85
CA SER A 208 6.28 21.85 -10.33
C SER A 208 7.33 22.10 -11.42
N TYR A 209 7.09 21.66 -12.65
CA TYR A 209 8.05 21.68 -13.77
C TYR A 209 7.34 22.04 -15.09
N PRO A 210 6.72 23.24 -15.22
CA PRO A 210 5.94 23.59 -16.40
C PRO A 210 6.80 23.57 -17.68
N LYS A 211 6.42 22.73 -18.66
CA LYS A 211 7.13 22.55 -19.94
C LYS A 211 7.06 23.75 -20.91
N ASN A 212 6.30 24.80 -20.56
CA ASN A 212 6.12 25.99 -21.38
C ASN A 212 6.46 27.27 -20.59
N THR A 213 7.74 27.64 -20.59
CA THR A 213 8.12 29.06 -20.59
C THR A 213 9.08 29.26 -21.74
N LYS A 214 8.54 29.73 -22.87
CA LYS A 214 9.32 30.36 -23.94
C LYS A 214 10.25 31.40 -23.29
N HIS A 215 11.52 31.39 -23.67
CA HIS A 215 12.53 32.43 -23.44
C HIS A 215 12.19 33.49 -22.38
N PHE A 216 12.60 33.26 -21.14
CA PHE A 216 13.00 34.38 -20.31
C PHE A 216 14.52 34.42 -20.28
N GLN A 217 15.03 35.53 -20.77
CA GLN A 217 16.43 35.87 -20.73
C GLN A 217 16.94 35.76 -19.29
N HIS A 218 18.17 35.31 -19.22
CA HIS A 218 19.02 35.23 -18.06
C HIS A 218 19.01 36.56 -17.29
N ASP A 219 18.44 36.59 -16.09
CA ASP A 219 18.84 37.56 -15.07
C ASP A 219 18.57 37.07 -13.63
N SER A 220 19.68 36.84 -12.93
CA SER A 220 19.95 37.27 -11.54
C SER A 220 19.00 36.89 -10.39
N ARG A 221 19.47 35.95 -9.56
CA ARG A 221 19.32 35.81 -8.09
C ARG A 221 18.04 36.38 -7.44
N GLY A 222 17.16 35.48 -7.00
CA GLY A 222 16.17 35.73 -5.94
C GLY A 222 15.78 34.43 -5.22
N PRO A 223 15.54 34.44 -3.90
CA PRO A 223 15.24 33.22 -3.14
C PRO A 223 13.81 32.76 -3.49
N GLN A 224 13.67 31.49 -3.91
CA GLN A 224 12.38 30.84 -4.05
C GLN A 224 11.74 30.67 -2.66
N THR A 225 10.87 31.59 -2.26
CA THR A 225 9.86 31.30 -1.24
C THR A 225 8.83 30.39 -1.89
N MET A 226 8.83 29.11 -1.51
CA MET A 226 7.73 28.20 -1.83
C MET A 226 6.46 28.78 -1.20
N GLN A 227 5.51 29.21 -2.04
CA GLN A 227 4.19 29.63 -1.60
C GLN A 227 3.47 28.46 -0.91
N GLN A 228 3.03 28.73 0.32
CA GLN A 228 2.04 27.96 1.05
C GLN A 228 0.73 27.91 0.26
N ASN A 229 0.44 26.80 -0.39
CA ASN A 229 -0.94 26.40 -0.70
C ASN A 229 -1.00 24.90 -0.94
N GLY A 230 -1.20 24.17 0.16
CA GLY A 230 -1.43 22.73 0.18
C GLY A 230 -2.49 22.40 1.22
N GLY A 231 -3.63 23.09 1.14
CA GLY A 231 -4.80 22.75 1.95
C GLY A 231 -5.26 21.32 1.66
N ASN A 232 -5.55 20.59 2.75
CA ASN A 232 -6.26 19.32 2.83
C ASN A 232 -7.01 18.88 1.56
N GLN A 233 -6.40 17.99 0.76
CA GLN A 233 -7.10 17.29 -0.32
C GLN A 233 -7.00 15.75 -0.23
N PHE A 234 -6.59 15.22 0.92
CA PHE A 234 -6.71 13.79 1.21
C PHE A 234 -8.03 13.39 1.92
N GLN A 235 -8.91 14.33 2.23
CA GLN A 235 -10.23 14.00 2.81
C GLN A 235 -11.23 13.42 1.80
N ASN A 236 -10.96 13.48 0.48
CA ASN A 236 -11.83 12.90 -0.55
C ASN A 236 -11.62 11.40 -0.81
N TYR A 237 -10.72 10.72 -0.09
CA TYR A 237 -10.38 9.31 -0.37
C TYR A 237 -11.35 8.27 0.25
N GLN A 238 -12.53 8.69 0.73
CA GLN A 238 -13.53 7.78 1.33
C GLN A 238 -14.81 7.56 0.51
N ASP A 239 -15.09 8.34 -0.54
CA ASP A 239 -16.41 8.27 -1.19
C ASP A 239 -16.57 7.24 -2.33
N ILE A 240 -15.51 6.58 -2.76
CA ILE A 240 -15.60 5.55 -3.82
C ILE A 240 -15.97 4.17 -3.25
N ALA A 241 -15.82 3.95 -1.93
CA ALA A 241 -16.13 2.66 -1.29
C ALA A 241 -17.57 2.56 -0.73
N LYS A 242 -18.40 3.61 -0.86
CA LYS A 242 -19.75 3.64 -0.24
C LYS A 242 -20.93 3.68 -1.20
N ASN A 243 -20.74 3.62 -2.52
CA ASN A 243 -21.87 3.64 -3.44
C ASN A 243 -21.68 2.73 -4.67
N PRO A 244 -22.15 1.47 -4.63
CA PRO A 244 -22.07 0.56 -5.79
C PRO A 244 -23.12 0.87 -6.88
N ASN A 245 -23.86 1.97 -6.79
CA ASN A 245 -24.84 2.40 -7.80
C ASN A 245 -24.65 3.88 -8.16
N ARG A 246 -23.62 4.19 -8.96
CA ARG A 246 -23.61 5.33 -9.88
C ARG A 246 -22.80 4.99 -11.12
#